data_AF-A0AAV5AEG7-F1
#
_entry.id   AF-A0AAV5AEG7-F1
#
_cell.length_a   1.000
_cell.length_b   1.000
_cell.length_c   1.000
_cell.angle_alpha   90.00
_cell.angle_beta   90.00
_cell.angle_gamma   90.00
#
_symmetry.space_group_name_H-M   'P 1'
#
loop_
_entity.id
_entity.type
_entity.pdbx_description
1 polymer ?
#
loop_
_entity_poly.entity_id
_entity_poly.type
_entity_poly.pdbx_seq_one_letter_code
_entity_poly.pdbx_strand_id
1 'polypeptide(L)'
;MSAQDPDVINDSDNMTHSLDRRRSHFYINRPMAQLPLQLAIALFWFGHFGNAASVDAVAQWAGVSPGCVVAATRHVMVAFLQHHDHVITWPTAQEKEESKNAVAEISCDAWRDGYCFVDGTLIPLAEKPGFHGE
;
A
#
# COMPACT_ATOMS: atom_id res chain seq x y z
N MET A 1 -35.05 37.49 -44.35
CA MET A 1 -35.86 37.56 -43.11
C MET A 1 -36.26 36.13 -42.78
N SER A 2 -35.47 35.42 -41.96
CA SER A 2 -35.69 35.24 -40.50
C SER A 2 -36.88 34.30 -40.26
N ALA A 3 -36.82 33.15 -39.56
CA ALA A 3 -35.81 32.56 -38.67
C ALA A 3 -36.04 31.03 -38.48
N GLN A 4 -34.99 30.33 -38.05
CA GLN A 4 -34.93 29.15 -37.13
C GLN A 4 -36.07 29.09 -36.07
N ASP A 5 -36.48 28.01 -35.38
CA ASP A 5 -36.08 26.61 -35.08
C ASP A 5 -37.26 26.04 -34.19
N PRO A 6 -37.23 24.89 -33.46
CA PRO A 6 -36.45 23.63 -33.53
C PRO A 6 -37.28 22.34 -33.22
N ASP A 7 -36.57 21.20 -33.14
CA ASP A 7 -36.82 20.05 -32.24
C ASP A 7 -37.88 18.98 -32.54
N VAL A 8 -37.63 18.12 -33.54
CA VAL A 8 -37.89 16.67 -33.39
C VAL A 8 -36.75 15.89 -34.06
N ILE A 9 -35.67 15.62 -33.32
CA ILE A 9 -34.71 14.58 -33.72
C ILE A 9 -35.13 13.27 -33.05
N ASN A 10 -35.26 12.29 -33.92
CA ASN A 10 -35.78 10.94 -33.74
C ASN A 10 -35.01 10.16 -32.66
N ASP A 11 -35.73 9.76 -31.62
CA ASP A 11 -35.29 8.88 -30.55
C ASP A 11 -35.42 7.43 -31.05
N SER A 12 -34.38 6.85 -31.66
CA SER A 12 -34.32 5.40 -31.93
C SER A 12 -33.02 4.82 -32.52
N ASP A 13 -31.88 5.53 -32.60
CA ASP A 13 -30.73 4.95 -33.35
C ASP A 13 -29.31 5.21 -32.78
N ASN A 14 -29.10 5.10 -31.45
CA ASN A 14 -27.73 4.86 -30.97
C ASN A 14 -27.62 4.23 -29.58
N MET A 15 -28.35 3.14 -29.33
CA MET A 15 -28.21 2.36 -28.10
C MET A 15 -27.46 1.06 -28.38
N THR A 16 -26.19 1.12 -28.81
CA THR A 16 -25.17 0.04 -28.70
C THR A 16 -23.92 0.36 -29.53
N HIS A 17 -23.06 1.28 -29.08
CA HIS A 17 -21.58 1.20 -29.26
C HIS A 17 -20.93 2.55 -28.86
N SER A 18 -20.77 2.79 -27.56
CA SER A 18 -19.69 3.69 -27.11
C SER A 18 -19.36 3.44 -25.65
N LEU A 19 -18.39 2.55 -25.46
CA LEU A 19 -17.47 2.58 -24.34
C LEU A 19 -16.81 3.97 -24.28
N ASP A 20 -17.45 4.96 -23.66
CA ASP A 20 -16.82 6.28 -23.47
C ASP A 20 -15.85 6.21 -22.30
N ARG A 21 -14.64 5.83 -22.70
CA ARG A 21 -13.35 5.87 -22.03
C ARG A 21 -12.96 7.31 -21.66
N ARG A 22 -13.78 8.02 -20.89
CA ARG A 22 -13.54 9.41 -20.44
C ARG A 22 -13.92 9.69 -18.98
N ARG A 23 -13.59 8.79 -18.06
CA ARG A 23 -13.64 9.06 -16.60
C ARG A 23 -12.29 8.94 -15.89
N SER A 24 -11.17 9.03 -16.61
CA SER A 24 -9.83 8.92 -16.00
C SER A 24 -9.15 10.27 -15.67
N HIS A 25 -9.79 11.42 -15.94
CA HIS A 25 -9.13 12.73 -15.83
C HIS A 25 -9.44 13.53 -14.54
N PHE A 26 -10.21 13.01 -13.58
CA PHE A 26 -10.74 13.82 -12.47
C PHE A 26 -10.52 13.29 -11.04
N TYR A 27 -9.36 12.68 -10.74
CA TYR A 27 -9.05 12.33 -9.33
C TYR A 27 -7.69 12.81 -8.82
N ILE A 28 -6.87 13.49 -9.64
CA ILE A 28 -5.47 13.79 -9.30
C ILE A 28 -5.20 15.16 -8.65
N ASN A 29 -6.22 16.03 -8.49
CA ASN A 29 -6.04 17.41 -8.00
C ASN A 29 -7.10 17.87 -6.98
N ARG A 30 -7.37 17.09 -5.92
CA ARG A 30 -8.20 17.55 -4.78
C ARG A 30 -7.48 17.29 -3.45
N PRO A 31 -6.97 18.33 -2.77
CA PRO A 31 -6.05 18.16 -1.63
C PRO A 31 -6.67 17.57 -0.35
N MET A 32 -8.00 17.47 -0.22
CA MET A 32 -8.64 17.16 1.08
C MET A 32 -9.36 15.81 1.18
N ALA A 33 -9.43 15.02 0.09
CA ALA A 33 -10.02 13.67 0.10
C ALA A 33 -9.02 12.54 -0.26
N GLN A 34 -7.75 12.89 -0.48
CA GLN A 34 -6.77 11.99 -1.06
C GLN A 34 -5.81 11.35 -0.05
N LEU A 35 -5.48 11.98 1.08
CA LEU A 35 -4.48 11.43 2.01
C LEU A 35 -4.87 10.06 2.59
N PRO A 36 -6.09 9.85 3.12
CA PRO A 36 -6.49 8.53 3.63
C PRO A 36 -6.51 7.47 2.52
N LEU A 37 -6.92 7.83 1.31
CA LEU A 37 -6.95 6.92 0.17
C LEU A 37 -5.54 6.57 -0.33
N GLN A 38 -4.65 7.56 -0.45
CA GLN A 38 -3.26 7.32 -0.84
C GLN A 38 -2.54 6.44 0.19
N LEU A 39 -2.77 6.70 1.48
CA LEU A 39 -2.25 5.87 2.57
C LEU A 39 -2.84 4.46 2.52
N ALA A 40 -4.15 4.31 2.33
CA ALA A 40 -4.79 3.00 2.21
C ALA A 40 -4.26 2.19 1.03
N ILE A 41 -4.05 2.82 -0.14
CA ILE A 41 -3.45 2.18 -1.31
C ILE A 41 -2.03 1.71 -1.02
N ALA A 42 -1.20 2.56 -0.42
CA ALA A 42 0.18 2.22 -0.09
C ALA A 42 0.24 1.08 0.94
N LEU A 43 -0.54 1.15 2.03
CA LEU A 43 -0.60 0.12 3.06
C LEU A 43 -1.17 -1.19 2.53
N PHE A 44 -2.21 -1.12 1.70
CA PHE A 44 -2.77 -2.31 1.05
C PHE A 44 -1.71 -2.98 0.18
N TRP A 45 -0.94 -2.21 -0.60
CA TRP A 45 0.12 -2.77 -1.42
C TRP A 45 1.26 -3.37 -0.58
N PHE A 46 1.72 -2.68 0.48
CA PHE A 46 2.78 -3.17 1.36
C PHE A 46 2.39 -4.40 2.17
N GLY A 47 1.09 -4.63 2.40
CA GLY A 47 0.58 -5.80 3.10
C GLY A 47 0.43 -7.07 2.25
N HIS A 48 0.68 -7.01 0.93
CA HIS A 48 0.49 -8.13 0.02
C HIS A 48 1.81 -8.57 -0.64
N PHE A 49 1.89 -9.86 -0.96
CA PHE A 49 3.02 -10.49 -1.66
C PHE A 49 2.55 -11.26 -2.90
N GLY A 50 3.48 -11.58 -3.80
CA GLY A 50 3.21 -12.33 -5.02
C GLY A 50 2.29 -11.56 -5.99
N ASN A 51 1.43 -12.26 -6.72
CA ASN A 51 0.57 -11.66 -7.75
C ASN A 51 -0.45 -10.65 -7.20
N ALA A 52 -0.80 -10.76 -5.92
CA ALA A 52 -1.66 -9.80 -5.21
C ALA A 52 -0.95 -8.45 -4.97
N ALA A 53 0.38 -8.41 -5.08
CA ALA A 53 1.19 -7.20 -5.03
C ALA A 53 1.43 -6.57 -6.41
N SER A 54 0.76 -7.03 -7.47
CA SER A 54 0.85 -6.38 -8.77
C SER A 54 0.12 -5.02 -8.75
N VAL A 55 0.66 -4.03 -9.45
CA VAL A 55 0.07 -2.68 -9.53
C VAL A 55 -1.36 -2.75 -10.10
N ASP A 56 -1.59 -3.64 -11.06
CA ASP A 56 -2.92 -3.84 -11.66
C ASP A 56 -3.92 -4.43 -10.66
N ALA A 57 -3.52 -5.40 -9.83
CA ALA A 57 -4.39 -5.95 -8.79
C ALA A 57 -4.76 -4.89 -7.75
N VAL A 58 -3.79 -4.09 -7.30
CA VAL A 58 -4.02 -2.98 -6.36
C VAL A 58 -4.91 -1.89 -6.98
N ALA A 59 -4.68 -1.57 -8.26
CA ALA A 59 -5.49 -0.61 -9.00
C ALA A 59 -6.95 -1.07 -9.14
N GLN A 60 -7.16 -2.35 -9.45
CA GLN A 60 -8.48 -2.96 -9.51
C GLN A 60 -9.19 -2.94 -8.15
N TRP A 61 -8.47 -3.27 -7.07
CA TRP A 61 -8.99 -3.20 -5.70
C TRP A 61 -9.43 -1.77 -5.31
N ALA A 62 -8.59 -0.78 -5.60
CA ALA A 62 -8.85 0.61 -5.25
C ALA A 62 -9.79 1.34 -6.23
N GLY A 63 -10.13 0.74 -7.38
CA GLY A 63 -10.93 1.40 -8.42
C GLY A 63 -10.23 2.59 -9.07
N VAL A 64 -8.89 2.55 -9.18
CA VAL A 64 -8.05 3.63 -9.73
C VAL A 64 -7.23 3.15 -10.92
N SER A 65 -6.52 4.05 -11.60
CA SER A 65 -5.56 3.65 -12.63
C SER A 65 -4.26 3.13 -11.99
N PRO A 66 -3.50 2.25 -12.66
CA PRO A 66 -2.16 1.83 -12.19
C PRO A 66 -1.22 3.01 -11.89
N GLY A 67 -1.29 4.08 -12.68
CA GLY A 67 -0.51 5.30 -12.44
C GLY A 67 -0.89 6.01 -11.12
N CYS A 68 -2.15 5.97 -10.72
CA CYS A 68 -2.59 6.50 -9.43
C CYS A 68 -2.01 5.70 -8.26
N VAL A 69 -1.90 4.37 -8.38
CA VAL A 69 -1.27 3.52 -7.36
C VAL A 69 0.19 3.92 -7.16
N VAL A 70 0.94 4.06 -8.25
CA VAL A 70 2.36 4.48 -8.20
C VAL A 70 2.50 5.88 -7.60
N ALA A 71 1.65 6.83 -7.99
CA ALA A 71 1.68 8.19 -7.46
C ALA A 71 1.34 8.24 -5.97
N ALA A 72 0.30 7.51 -5.55
CA ALA A 72 -0.10 7.39 -4.15
C ALA A 72 1.04 6.83 -3.28
N THR A 73 1.64 5.71 -3.70
CA THR A 73 2.76 5.11 -2.98
C THR A 73 3.95 6.06 -2.93
N ARG A 74 4.27 6.75 -4.03
CA ARG A 74 5.36 7.75 -4.05
C ARG A 74 5.11 8.87 -3.04
N HIS A 75 3.90 9.41 -2.98
CA HIS A 75 3.56 10.47 -2.02
C HIS A 75 3.69 10.01 -0.58
N VAL A 76 3.17 8.82 -0.26
CA VAL A 76 3.27 8.22 1.07
C VAL A 76 4.73 8.00 1.46
N MET A 77 5.55 7.46 0.56
CA MET A 77 6.99 7.26 0.81
C MET A 77 7.73 8.57 1.03
N VAL A 78 7.45 9.62 0.24
CA VAL A 78 8.05 10.95 0.45
C VAL A 78 7.65 11.51 1.81
N ALA A 79 6.38 11.40 2.20
CA ALA A 79 5.92 11.86 3.51
C ALA A 79 6.60 11.10 4.66
N PHE A 80 6.72 9.78 4.57
CA PHE A 80 7.45 8.98 5.57
C PHE A 80 8.93 9.38 5.65
N LEU A 81 9.61 9.54 4.51
CA LEU A 81 11.01 9.92 4.47
C LEU A 81 11.25 11.32 5.06
N GLN A 82 10.32 12.25 4.87
CA GLN A 82 10.39 13.57 5.51
C GLN A 82 10.29 13.51 7.03
N HIS A 83 9.68 12.45 7.58
CA HIS A 83 9.53 12.24 9.03
C HIS A 83 10.48 11.18 9.57
N HIS A 84 11.35 10.60 8.73
CA HIS A 84 12.21 9.46 9.06
C HIS A 84 12.95 9.67 10.39
N ASP A 85 13.65 10.79 10.52
CA ASP A 85 14.49 11.06 11.69
C ASP A 85 13.68 11.33 12.98
N HIS A 86 12.39 11.61 12.85
CA HIS A 86 11.48 11.81 13.97
C HIS A 86 10.76 10.51 14.40
N VAL A 87 10.56 9.58 13.47
CA VAL A 87 9.73 8.37 13.70
C VAL A 87 10.54 7.09 13.74
N ILE A 88 11.72 7.06 13.12
CA ILE A 88 12.65 5.92 13.10
C ILE A 88 13.90 6.32 13.87
N THR A 89 13.91 6.02 15.16
CA THR A 89 15.07 6.20 16.04
C THR A 89 15.68 4.85 16.38
N TRP A 90 17.01 4.83 16.52
CA TRP A 90 17.67 3.66 17.09
C TRP A 90 17.33 3.55 18.57
N PRO A 91 16.98 2.35 19.07
CA PRO A 91 16.69 2.19 20.48
C PRO A 91 17.94 2.47 21.31
N THR A 92 17.75 3.15 22.42
CA THR A 92 18.76 3.43 23.45
C THR A 92 19.26 2.14 24.08
N ALA A 93 20.41 2.20 24.78
CA ALA A 93 20.92 1.05 25.51
C ALA A 93 19.92 0.54 26.56
N GLN A 94 19.16 1.44 27.19
CA GLN A 94 18.14 1.10 28.16
C GLN A 94 16.95 0.37 27.50
N GLU A 95 16.38 0.90 26.41
CA GLU A 95 15.27 0.27 25.69
C GLU A 95 15.65 -1.11 25.12
N LYS A 96 16.90 -1.26 24.67
CA LYS A 96 17.46 -2.56 24.27
C LYS A 96 17.46 -3.53 25.44
N GLU A 97 17.95 -3.12 26.60
CA GLU A 97 18.04 -3.96 27.78
C GLU A 97 16.66 -4.36 28.32
N GLU A 98 15.69 -3.43 28.29
CA GLU A 98 14.29 -3.71 28.64
C GLU A 98 13.68 -4.73 27.68
N SER A 99 13.91 -4.59 26.37
CA SER A 99 13.45 -5.54 25.36
C SER A 99 14.08 -6.92 25.53
N LYS A 100 15.38 -6.97 25.84
CA LYS A 100 16.10 -8.21 26.17
C LYS A 100 15.47 -8.92 27.36
N ASN A 101 15.21 -8.19 28.44
CA ASN A 101 14.56 -8.74 29.62
C ASN A 101 13.17 -9.28 29.29
N ALA A 102 12.37 -8.54 28.52
CA ALA A 102 11.06 -8.99 28.08
C ALA A 102 11.13 -10.29 27.25
N VAL A 103 12.11 -10.43 26.34
CA VAL A 103 12.31 -11.68 25.59
C VAL A 103 12.70 -12.82 26.51
N ALA A 104 13.61 -12.62 27.46
CA ALA A 104 14.00 -13.65 28.41
C ALA A 104 12.82 -14.12 29.27
N GLU A 105 11.95 -13.19 29.70
CA GLU A 105 10.74 -13.48 30.49
C GLU A 105 9.69 -14.29 29.71
N ILE A 106 9.49 -13.97 28.42
CA ILE A 106 8.48 -14.64 27.58
C ILE A 106 9.02 -15.95 27.00
N SER A 107 10.35 -16.11 26.88
CA SER A 107 11.01 -17.29 26.31
C SER A 107 11.97 -17.95 27.30
N CYS A 108 13.28 -17.73 27.17
CA CYS A 108 14.30 -18.08 28.16
C CYS A 108 15.54 -17.19 28.03
N ASP A 109 16.41 -17.21 29.05
CA ASP A 109 17.63 -16.38 29.11
C ASP A 109 18.54 -16.55 27.88
N ALA A 110 18.61 -17.74 27.28
CA ALA A 110 19.42 -17.97 26.09
C ALA A 110 18.94 -17.19 24.86
N TRP A 111 17.65 -16.81 24.83
CA TRP A 111 17.03 -16.04 23.74
C TRP A 111 17.02 -14.53 24.00
N ARG A 112 17.54 -14.07 25.14
CA ARG A 112 17.59 -12.65 25.52
C ARG A 112 18.14 -11.74 24.42
N ASP A 113 19.26 -12.13 23.79
CA ASP A 113 19.87 -11.36 22.71
C ASP A 113 19.10 -11.43 21.37
N GLY A 114 18.05 -12.24 21.30
CA GLY A 114 17.06 -12.30 20.23
C GLY A 114 16.02 -11.17 20.27
N TYR A 115 16.18 -10.16 21.14
CA TYR A 115 15.24 -9.03 21.29
C TYR A 115 14.93 -8.22 20.02
N CYS A 116 15.81 -8.25 19.02
CA CYS A 116 15.58 -7.62 17.71
C CYS A 116 14.97 -8.58 16.67
N PHE A 117 14.65 -9.81 17.04
CA PHE A 117 14.06 -10.79 16.12
C PHE A 117 12.59 -10.43 15.88
N VAL A 118 12.34 -9.64 14.85
CA VAL A 118 10.99 -9.42 14.31
C VAL A 118 10.71 -10.54 13.32
N ASP A 119 9.60 -11.25 13.49
CA ASP A 119 9.16 -12.27 12.53
C ASP A 119 9.01 -11.62 11.15
N GLY A 120 9.99 -11.88 10.29
CA GLY A 120 10.24 -11.05 9.13
C GLY A 120 11.05 -11.82 8.10
N THR A 121 10.40 -12.84 7.52
CA THR A 121 10.92 -13.77 6.51
C THR A 121 11.67 -14.94 7.14
N LEU A 122 11.00 -16.10 7.21
CA LEU A 122 11.70 -17.38 7.21
C LEU A 122 12.63 -17.36 6.00
N ILE A 123 13.94 -17.16 6.22
CA ILE A 123 14.92 -17.49 5.19
C ILE A 123 14.74 -18.99 4.97
N PRO A 124 14.29 -19.46 3.79
CA PRO A 124 14.22 -20.87 3.53
C PRO A 124 15.67 -21.38 3.60
N LEU A 125 16.00 -22.05 4.70
CA LEU A 125 17.27 -22.73 4.83
C LEU A 125 17.30 -23.82 3.75
N ALA A 126 18.41 -23.90 3.01
CA ALA A 126 18.59 -24.92 1.98
C ALA A 126 18.48 -26.34 2.56
N GLU A 127 18.73 -26.48 3.87
CA GLU A 127 18.58 -27.71 4.62
C GLU A 127 18.08 -27.43 6.04
N LYS A 128 17.25 -28.35 6.57
CA LYS A 128 16.77 -28.33 7.95
C LYS A 128 17.97 -28.46 8.91
N PRO A 129 18.10 -27.64 9.97
CA PRO A 129 19.13 -27.86 10.97
C PRO A 129 18.98 -29.25 11.60
N GLY A 130 20.03 -30.07 11.49
CA GLY A 130 20.00 -31.47 11.94
C GLY A 130 19.91 -31.67 13.46
N PHE A 131 19.99 -30.59 14.25
CA PHE A 131 19.93 -30.63 15.71
C PHE A 131 18.70 -29.86 16.20
N HIS A 132 17.75 -30.58 16.77
CA HIS A 132 16.47 -30.08 17.32
C HIS A 132 15.43 -29.52 16.34
N GLY A 133 15.61 -29.72 15.03
CA GLY A 133 14.50 -29.55 14.11
C GLY A 133 13.59 -30.78 14.16
N GLU A 134 12.59 -30.80 15.03
CA GLU A 134 11.37 -31.59 14.78
C GLU A 134 10.38 -30.74 13.99
#